data_AF-F4B8U7-F1
#
_entry.id   AF-F4B8U7-F1
#
_cell.length_a   1.000
_cell.length_b   1.000
_cell.length_c   1.000
_cell.angle_alpha   90.00
_cell.angle_beta   90.00
_cell.angle_gamma   90.00
#
_symmetry.space_group_name_H-M   'P 1'
#
loop_
_entity.id
_entity.type
_entity.pdbx_description
1 polymer ?
#
loop_
_entity_poly.entity_id
_entity_poly.type
_entity_poly.pdbx_seq_one_letter_code
_entity_poly.pdbx_strand_id
1 'polypeptide(L)'
;MEANLVSLCKKCKALGYFGSYVRKEDYVEGVSDINIFAISDDKSLLLELGSYSGISPIVISEEKFREICESGDIICYYILYDSKLICGELPKVEFTINDNTCERLKMSSSSFIKLSFEAFKRNDEIGTLENAYRAIRSLIQYISCSSLRKIPISNSEIKETCIKLNLNFCKEFDNLILLRNMKSPLTPWALNRIYNIINSQIKMDFSSTSI
;
A
#
# COMPACT_ATOMS: atom_id res chain seq x y z
N MET A 1 -23.06 1.43 1.60
CA MET A 1 -21.87 1.12 2.42
C MET A 1 -21.68 2.13 3.55
N GLU A 2 -21.52 3.43 3.26
CA GLU A 2 -21.25 4.46 4.29
C GLU A 2 -22.29 4.52 5.43
N ALA A 3 -23.59 4.47 5.14
CA ALA A 3 -24.64 4.51 6.17
C ALA A 3 -24.54 3.37 7.21
N ASN A 4 -24.04 2.20 6.82
CA ASN A 4 -23.86 1.07 7.72
C ASN A 4 -22.58 1.21 8.56
N LEU A 5 -21.53 1.82 8.00
CA LEU A 5 -20.28 2.07 8.73
C LEU A 5 -20.43 3.15 9.81
N VAL A 6 -21.30 4.14 9.61
CA VAL A 6 -21.60 5.17 10.62
C VAL A 6 -22.14 4.56 11.91
N SER A 7 -22.85 3.43 11.85
CA SER A 7 -23.33 2.73 13.05
C SER A 7 -22.19 2.25 13.97
N LEU A 8 -21.02 1.98 13.39
CA LEU A 8 -19.83 1.49 14.10
C LEU A 8 -19.06 2.60 14.81
N CYS A 9 -19.35 3.88 14.52
CA CYS A 9 -18.69 5.03 15.11
C CYS A 9 -18.75 5.08 16.64
N LYS A 10 -19.78 4.46 17.25
CA LYS A 10 -19.91 4.39 18.71
C LYS A 10 -18.89 3.46 19.37
N LYS A 11 -18.24 2.60 18.60
CA LYS A 11 -17.27 1.60 19.10
C LYS A 11 -15.82 2.02 18.88
N CYS A 12 -15.55 3.15 18.24
CA CYS A 12 -14.20 3.58 17.89
C CYS A 12 -14.01 5.08 18.14
N LYS A 13 -12.76 5.48 18.40
CA LYS A 13 -12.37 6.89 18.50
C LYS A 13 -12.27 7.57 17.15
N ALA A 14 -11.89 6.81 16.12
CA ALA A 14 -11.87 7.24 14.73
C ALA A 14 -12.15 6.03 13.82
N LEU A 15 -12.84 6.30 12.71
CA LEU A 15 -13.06 5.35 11.62
C LEU A 15 -12.86 6.10 10.31
N GLY A 16 -12.13 5.52 9.37
CA GLY A 16 -11.90 6.16 8.08
C GLY A 16 -11.36 5.20 7.03
N TYR A 17 -11.42 5.64 5.77
CA TYR A 17 -10.74 4.96 4.68
C TYR A 17 -9.33 5.51 4.52
N PHE A 18 -8.44 4.71 3.95
CA PHE A 18 -7.10 5.17 3.58
C PHE A 18 -6.58 4.48 2.31
N GLY A 19 -5.50 5.01 1.74
CA GLY A 19 -4.93 4.46 0.51
C GLY A 19 -5.73 4.83 -0.73
N SER A 20 -5.59 4.05 -1.82
CA SER A 20 -6.10 4.47 -3.14
C SER A 20 -7.58 4.81 -3.17
N TYR A 21 -8.41 4.22 -2.31
CA TYR A 21 -9.85 4.50 -2.26
C TYR A 21 -10.19 5.98 -1.94
N VAL A 22 -9.32 6.69 -1.21
CA VAL A 22 -9.52 8.13 -0.95
C VAL A 22 -9.01 9.02 -2.10
N ARG A 23 -8.26 8.45 -3.05
CA ARG A 23 -7.68 9.13 -4.21
C ARG A 23 -8.32 8.61 -5.49
N LYS A 24 -9.33 9.32 -6.00
CA LYS A 24 -10.15 8.87 -7.14
C LYS A 24 -9.32 8.52 -8.39
N GLU A 25 -8.19 9.19 -8.63
CA GLU A 25 -7.33 8.92 -9.79
C GLU A 25 -6.49 7.63 -9.64
N ASP A 26 -6.28 7.14 -8.42
CA ASP A 26 -5.45 5.96 -8.14
C ASP A 26 -6.28 4.68 -7.93
N TYR A 27 -7.56 4.84 -7.56
CA TYR A 27 -8.47 3.74 -7.31
C TYR A 27 -8.95 3.09 -8.61
N VAL A 28 -8.80 1.77 -8.70
CA VAL A 28 -9.33 0.98 -9.81
C VAL A 28 -10.28 -0.08 -9.26
N GLU A 29 -11.56 0.04 -9.58
CA GLU A 29 -12.58 -0.87 -9.06
C GLU A 29 -12.36 -2.32 -9.50
N GLY A 30 -12.41 -3.24 -8.54
CA GLY A 30 -12.11 -4.67 -8.75
C GLY A 30 -10.61 -5.00 -8.85
N VAL A 31 -9.72 -4.04 -8.65
CA VAL A 31 -8.26 -4.24 -8.60
C VAL A 31 -7.67 -3.68 -7.31
N SER A 32 -8.05 -2.45 -6.95
CA SER A 32 -7.65 -1.78 -5.71
C SER A 32 -8.42 -2.32 -4.51
N ASP A 33 -7.71 -2.54 -3.41
CA ASP A 33 -8.33 -2.80 -2.09
C ASP A 33 -9.03 -1.54 -1.56
N ILE A 34 -10.15 -1.74 -0.85
CA ILE A 34 -10.81 -0.69 -0.06
C ILE A 34 -10.32 -0.83 1.39
N ASN A 35 -9.25 -0.11 1.73
CA ASN A 35 -8.70 -0.17 3.07
C ASN A 35 -9.49 0.72 4.03
N ILE A 36 -9.87 0.16 5.17
CA ILE A 36 -10.54 0.88 6.27
C ILE A 36 -9.71 0.72 7.55
N PHE A 37 -9.62 1.78 8.34
CA PHE A 37 -9.00 1.73 9.65
C PHE A 37 -10.00 2.13 10.73
N ALA A 38 -9.89 1.53 11.90
CA ALA A 38 -10.54 1.98 13.13
C ALA A 38 -9.54 2.10 14.27
N ILE A 39 -9.58 3.22 15.00
CA ILE A 39 -8.84 3.38 16.26
C ILE A 39 -9.77 2.95 17.40
N SER A 40 -9.56 1.75 17.93
CA SER A 40 -10.38 1.18 19.00
C SER A 40 -9.68 0.07 19.77
N ASP A 41 -10.01 -0.05 21.05
CA ASP A 41 -9.65 -1.18 21.91
C ASP A 41 -10.61 -2.37 21.76
N ASP A 42 -11.78 -2.15 21.14
CA ASP A 42 -12.77 -3.20 20.89
C ASP A 42 -12.39 -4.02 19.64
N LYS A 43 -11.82 -5.19 19.87
CA LYS A 43 -11.38 -6.10 18.81
C LYS A 43 -12.54 -6.70 17.99
N SER A 44 -13.78 -6.66 18.48
CA SER A 44 -14.94 -7.18 17.74
C SER A 44 -15.21 -6.38 16.46
N LEU A 45 -14.80 -5.10 16.42
CA LEU A 45 -14.86 -4.25 15.24
C LEU A 45 -14.15 -4.86 14.03
N LEU A 46 -13.08 -5.65 14.23
CA LEU A 46 -12.37 -6.25 13.11
C LEU A 46 -13.27 -7.24 12.35
N LEU A 47 -14.06 -8.04 13.07
CA LEU A 47 -15.00 -8.98 12.48
C LEU A 47 -16.19 -8.25 11.86
N GLU A 48 -16.69 -7.20 12.51
CA GLU A 48 -17.80 -6.40 11.98
C GLU A 48 -17.41 -5.69 10.69
N LEU A 49 -16.24 -5.06 10.65
CA LEU A 49 -15.70 -4.43 9.45
C LEU A 49 -15.35 -5.46 8.36
N GLY A 50 -14.82 -6.62 8.76
CA GLY A 50 -14.51 -7.72 7.84
C GLY A 50 -15.73 -8.42 7.23
N SER A 51 -16.92 -8.23 7.82
CA SER A 51 -18.18 -8.75 7.27
C SER A 51 -18.65 -8.00 6.01
N TYR A 52 -18.09 -6.82 5.74
CA TYR A 52 -18.39 -6.04 4.54
C TYR A 52 -17.53 -6.53 3.37
N SER A 53 -18.19 -6.96 2.30
CA SER A 53 -17.52 -7.46 1.10
C SER A 53 -16.62 -6.39 0.48
N GLY A 54 -15.40 -6.79 0.10
CA GLY A 54 -14.43 -5.94 -0.59
C GLY A 54 -13.66 -4.95 0.30
N ILE A 55 -13.85 -5.01 1.62
CA ILE A 55 -13.13 -4.15 2.58
C ILE A 55 -11.96 -4.91 3.20
N SER A 56 -10.83 -4.23 3.32
CA SER A 56 -9.63 -4.68 4.04
C SER A 56 -9.48 -3.88 5.35
N PRO A 57 -9.96 -4.41 6.48
CA PRO A 57 -9.97 -3.68 7.74
C PRO A 57 -8.67 -3.80 8.54
N ILE A 58 -8.32 -2.70 9.20
CA ILE A 58 -7.33 -2.65 10.28
C ILE A 58 -8.00 -2.05 11.51
N VAL A 59 -7.93 -2.75 12.64
CA VAL A 59 -8.35 -2.23 13.94
C VAL A 59 -7.14 -2.18 14.85
N ILE A 60 -6.84 -1.00 15.38
CA ILE A 60 -5.65 -0.72 16.18
C ILE A 60 -6.05 0.11 17.40
N SER A 61 -5.50 -0.21 18.57
CA SER A 61 -5.71 0.62 19.76
C SER A 61 -5.03 1.99 19.57
N GLU A 62 -5.45 2.99 20.36
CA GLU A 62 -4.77 4.29 20.33
C GLU A 62 -3.30 4.18 20.77
N GLU A 63 -3.03 3.40 21.81
CA GLU A 63 -1.66 3.14 22.27
C GLU A 63 -0.83 2.51 21.16
N LYS A 64 -1.35 1.46 20.51
CA LYS A 64 -0.61 0.81 19.43
C LYS A 64 -0.43 1.72 18.22
N PHE A 65 -1.42 2.58 17.92
CA PHE A 65 -1.30 3.58 16.88
C PHE A 65 -0.14 4.55 17.15
N ARG A 66 -0.01 5.04 18.39
CA ARG A 66 1.13 5.88 18.84
C ARG A 66 2.46 5.17 18.63
N GLU A 67 2.58 3.93 19.10
CA GLU A 67 3.81 3.13 18.93
C GLU A 67 4.22 2.94 17.46
N ILE A 68 3.26 2.63 16.57
CA ILE A 68 3.58 2.44 15.16
C ILE A 68 3.98 3.76 14.49
N CYS A 69 3.43 4.89 14.92
CA CYS A 69 3.85 6.21 14.44
C CYS A 69 5.27 6.56 14.89
N GLU A 70 5.59 6.35 16.17
CA GLU A 70 6.91 6.61 16.75
C GLU A 70 8.00 5.71 16.14
N SER A 71 7.66 4.44 15.91
CA SER A 71 8.58 3.49 15.27
C SER A 71 8.80 3.75 13.78
N GLY A 72 8.01 4.63 13.15
CA GLY A 72 8.11 4.93 11.73
C GLY A 72 7.42 3.91 10.82
N ASP A 73 6.38 3.22 11.29
CA ASP A 73 5.55 2.32 10.48
C ASP A 73 4.77 3.08 9.40
N ILE A 74 4.90 2.63 8.16
CA ILE A 74 4.22 3.24 7.02
C ILE A 74 2.69 3.25 7.12
N ILE A 75 2.09 2.32 7.87
CA ILE A 75 0.64 2.31 8.09
C ILE A 75 0.19 3.59 8.80
N CYS A 76 0.96 4.07 9.79
CA CYS A 76 0.66 5.34 10.44
C CYS A 76 0.73 6.50 9.44
N TYR A 77 1.76 6.54 8.59
CA TYR A 77 1.90 7.57 7.56
C TYR A 77 0.67 7.64 6.65
N TYR A 78 0.16 6.49 6.18
CA TYR A 78 -1.05 6.48 5.35
C TYR A 78 -2.30 6.90 6.11
N ILE A 79 -2.45 6.51 7.38
CA ILE A 79 -3.61 6.93 8.18
C ILE A 79 -3.56 8.45 8.46
N LEU A 80 -2.39 9.03 8.71
CA LEU A 80 -2.28 10.47 9.02
C LEU A 80 -2.40 11.37 7.79
N TYR A 81 -1.81 10.96 6.66
CA TYR A 81 -1.62 11.86 5.50
C TYR A 81 -2.40 11.43 4.26
N ASP A 82 -3.02 10.25 4.28
CA ASP A 82 -3.66 9.64 3.13
C ASP A 82 -4.99 8.95 3.49
N SER A 83 -5.75 9.60 4.36
CA SER A 83 -7.00 9.08 4.86
C SER A 83 -8.14 10.07 4.79
N LYS A 84 -9.35 9.53 4.84
CA LYS A 84 -10.60 10.28 4.95
C LYS A 84 -11.43 9.69 6.07
N LEU A 85 -11.64 10.50 7.12
CA LEU A 85 -12.46 10.13 8.27
C LEU A 85 -13.94 10.01 7.85
N ILE A 86 -14.58 8.95 8.32
CA ILE A 86 -16.03 8.79 8.35
C ILE A 86 -16.58 9.44 9.63
N CYS A 87 -15.89 9.23 10.77
CA CYS A 87 -16.24 9.81 12.06
C CYS A 87 -15.07 9.80 13.04
N GLY A 88 -15.22 10.59 14.10
CA GLY A 88 -14.23 10.69 15.16
C GLY A 88 -13.02 11.54 14.78
N GLU A 89 -11.96 11.44 15.58
CA GLU A 89 -10.73 12.21 15.40
C GLU A 89 -9.50 11.32 15.60
N LEU A 90 -8.50 11.50 14.75
CA LEU A 90 -7.23 10.78 14.92
C LEU A 90 -6.52 11.24 16.20
N PRO A 91 -5.86 10.33 16.93
CA PRO A 91 -4.99 10.69 18.04
C PRO A 91 -3.95 11.72 17.59
N LYS A 92 -3.68 12.73 18.43
CA LYS A 92 -2.61 13.70 18.17
C LYS A 92 -1.26 13.00 18.34
N VAL A 93 -0.61 12.72 17.21
CA VAL A 93 0.69 12.07 17.10
C VAL A 93 1.47 12.70 15.95
N GLU A 94 2.79 12.71 16.07
CA GLU A 94 3.68 13.09 14.99
C GLU A 94 4.32 11.85 14.38
N PHE A 95 4.49 11.86 13.05
CA PHE A 95 5.21 10.81 12.34
C PHE A 95 6.55 11.35 11.87
N THR A 96 7.64 10.67 12.25
CA THR A 96 8.98 11.01 11.78
C THR A 96 9.49 9.90 10.87
N ILE A 97 9.82 10.27 9.62
CA ILE A 97 10.46 9.35 8.68
C ILE A 97 11.86 9.01 9.22
N ASN A 98 12.09 7.73 9.50
CA ASN A 98 13.36 7.23 10.03
C ASN A 98 13.88 6.06 9.17
N ASP A 99 15.02 5.48 9.53
CA ASP A 99 15.63 4.38 8.78
C ASP A 99 14.77 3.11 8.79
N ASN A 100 14.04 2.87 9.89
CA ASN A 100 13.09 1.78 9.97
C ASN A 100 11.94 1.97 8.96
N THR A 101 11.46 3.20 8.76
CA THR A 101 10.47 3.51 7.72
C THR A 101 10.97 3.10 6.33
N CYS A 102 12.20 3.49 6.00
CA CYS A 102 12.77 3.18 4.69
C CYS A 102 13.02 1.68 4.52
N GLU A 103 13.55 0.99 5.54
CA GLU A 103 13.78 -0.46 5.46
C GLU A 103 12.45 -1.23 5.33
N ARG A 104 11.37 -0.77 5.98
CA ARG A 104 10.04 -1.36 5.80
C ARG A 104 9.50 -1.21 4.38
N LEU A 105 9.76 -0.09 3.71
CA LEU A 105 9.40 0.09 2.30
C LEU A 105 10.20 -0.85 1.38
N LYS A 106 11.50 -1.03 1.66
CA LYS A 106 12.36 -2.00 0.96
C LYS A 106 11.84 -3.43 1.12
N MET A 107 11.54 -3.84 2.36
CA MET A 107 10.97 -5.16 2.65
C MET A 107 9.59 -5.34 1.99
N SER A 108 8.77 -4.29 1.96
CA SER A 108 7.46 -4.31 1.31
C SER A 108 7.60 -4.56 -0.20
N SER A 109 8.55 -3.88 -0.85
CA SER A 109 8.83 -4.09 -2.28
C SER A 109 9.13 -5.57 -2.59
N SER A 110 10.07 -6.17 -1.85
CA SER A 110 10.43 -7.59 -1.97
C SER A 110 9.24 -8.53 -1.69
N SER A 111 8.50 -8.25 -0.62
CA SER A 111 7.34 -9.08 -0.22
C SER A 111 6.24 -9.05 -1.28
N PHE A 112 5.93 -7.88 -1.84
CA PHE A 112 4.91 -7.75 -2.87
C PHE A 112 5.30 -8.45 -4.16
N ILE A 113 6.56 -8.36 -4.62
CA ILE A 113 6.94 -9.10 -5.83
C ILE A 113 6.86 -10.62 -5.58
N LYS A 114 7.23 -11.12 -4.39
CA LYS A 114 7.02 -12.52 -4.03
C LYS A 114 5.53 -12.91 -4.08
N LEU A 115 4.66 -12.10 -3.50
CA LEU A 115 3.21 -12.31 -3.56
C LEU A 115 2.66 -12.29 -4.99
N SER A 116 3.25 -11.47 -5.87
CA SER A 116 2.91 -11.44 -7.29
C SER A 116 3.23 -12.75 -7.99
N PHE A 117 4.39 -13.36 -7.72
CA PHE A 117 4.71 -14.71 -8.24
C PHE A 117 3.76 -15.78 -7.71
N GLU A 118 3.44 -15.73 -6.41
CA GLU A 118 2.51 -16.69 -5.81
C GLU A 118 1.08 -16.54 -6.35
N ALA A 119 0.62 -15.31 -6.60
CA ALA A 119 -0.65 -15.06 -7.28
C ALA A 119 -0.64 -15.60 -8.71
N PHE A 120 0.46 -15.39 -9.45
CA PHE A 120 0.62 -15.89 -10.81
C PHE A 120 0.48 -17.42 -10.87
N LYS A 121 1.15 -18.14 -9.95
CA LYS A 121 1.06 -19.61 -9.85
C LYS A 121 -0.36 -20.11 -9.57
N ARG A 122 -1.21 -19.30 -8.95
CA ARG A 122 -2.62 -19.63 -8.66
C ARG A 122 -3.58 -19.18 -9.76
N ASN A 123 -3.07 -18.66 -10.89
CA ASN A 123 -3.86 -18.00 -11.94
C ASN A 123 -4.70 -16.82 -11.42
N ASP A 124 -4.24 -16.16 -10.36
CA ASP A 124 -4.84 -14.92 -9.85
C ASP A 124 -4.22 -13.74 -10.60
N GLU A 125 -4.79 -13.41 -11.76
CA GLU A 125 -4.30 -12.36 -12.66
C GLU A 125 -4.35 -10.97 -12.02
N ILE A 126 -5.44 -10.68 -11.29
CA ILE A 126 -5.64 -9.40 -10.60
C ILE A 126 -4.62 -9.27 -9.46
N GLY A 127 -4.49 -10.30 -8.63
CA GLY A 127 -3.50 -10.34 -7.55
C GLY A 127 -2.07 -10.27 -8.08
N THR A 128 -1.79 -10.88 -9.24
CA THR A 128 -0.47 -10.76 -9.88
C THR A 128 -0.17 -9.31 -10.21
N LEU A 129 -1.07 -8.65 -10.95
CA LEU A 129 -0.88 -7.27 -11.39
C LEU A 129 -0.81 -6.29 -10.21
N GLU A 130 -1.72 -6.41 -9.25
CA GLU A 130 -1.81 -5.50 -8.11
C GLU A 130 -0.56 -5.60 -7.22
N ASN A 131 -0.09 -6.82 -6.95
CA ASN A 131 1.13 -7.01 -6.17
C ASN A 131 2.39 -6.53 -6.92
N ALA A 132 2.48 -6.74 -8.23
CA ALA A 132 3.58 -6.21 -9.04
C ALA A 132 3.64 -4.67 -9.03
N TYR A 133 2.47 -4.03 -9.14
CA TYR A 133 2.32 -2.58 -8.98
C TYR A 133 2.78 -2.09 -7.61
N ARG A 134 2.30 -2.73 -6.52
CA ARG A 134 2.72 -2.39 -5.15
C ARG A 134 4.22 -2.58 -4.96
N ALA A 135 4.82 -3.59 -5.56
CA ALA A 135 6.25 -3.85 -5.46
C ALA A 135 7.10 -2.70 -6.04
N ILE A 136 6.81 -2.26 -7.27
CA ILE A 136 7.52 -1.13 -7.91
C ILE A 136 7.23 0.17 -7.17
N ARG A 137 5.98 0.39 -6.76
CA ARG A 137 5.59 1.56 -5.97
C ARG A 137 6.40 1.65 -4.68
N SER A 138 6.47 0.57 -3.90
CA SER A 138 7.26 0.51 -2.68
C SER A 138 8.77 0.66 -2.92
N LEU A 139 9.27 0.20 -4.07
CA LEU A 139 10.67 0.44 -4.45
C LEU A 139 10.95 1.94 -4.65
N ILE A 140 10.10 2.64 -5.38
CA ILE A 140 10.25 4.10 -5.60
C ILE A 140 10.13 4.84 -4.27
N GLN A 141 9.16 4.46 -3.43
CA GLN A 141 9.01 5.03 -2.08
C GLN A 141 10.24 4.77 -1.21
N TYR A 142 10.84 3.57 -1.27
CA TYR A 142 12.07 3.26 -0.55
C TYR A 142 13.21 4.18 -0.98
N ILE A 143 13.49 4.27 -2.29
CA ILE A 143 14.59 5.11 -2.79
C ILE A 143 14.35 6.58 -2.42
N SER A 144 13.11 7.06 -2.54
CA SER A 144 12.73 8.40 -2.10
C SER A 144 12.90 8.62 -0.60
N CYS A 145 12.52 7.63 0.22
CA CYS A 145 12.70 7.68 1.66
C CYS A 145 14.19 7.79 2.02
N SER A 146 15.02 6.94 1.43
CA SER A 146 16.46 6.90 1.70
C SER A 146 17.21 8.13 1.18
N SER A 147 16.84 8.67 0.02
CA SER A 147 17.54 9.80 -0.60
C SER A 147 17.00 11.17 -0.21
N LEU A 148 15.69 11.30 -0.02
CA LEU A 148 15.00 12.58 0.13
C LEU A 148 14.23 12.72 1.45
N ARG A 149 14.17 11.66 2.27
CA ARG A 149 13.30 11.59 3.48
C ARG A 149 11.86 11.99 3.17
N LYS A 150 11.36 11.56 1.99
CA LYS A 150 9.98 11.80 1.54
C LYS A 150 9.34 10.49 1.07
N ILE A 151 8.06 10.33 1.35
CA ILE A 151 7.25 9.17 0.92
C ILE A 151 6.14 9.67 -0.01
N PRO A 152 6.30 9.56 -1.34
CA PRO A 152 5.22 9.90 -2.28
C PRO A 152 3.98 9.00 -2.10
N ILE A 153 2.79 9.61 -2.20
CA ILE A 153 1.50 8.95 -1.92
C ILE A 153 0.66 8.74 -3.18
N SER A 154 0.38 9.76 -3.97
CA SER A 154 -0.39 9.55 -5.21
C SER A 154 0.44 8.90 -6.33
N ASN A 155 -0.21 8.32 -7.35
CA ASN A 155 0.52 7.86 -8.54
C ASN A 155 1.28 9.00 -9.22
N SER A 156 0.72 10.21 -9.26
CA SER A 156 1.40 11.39 -9.79
C SER A 156 2.67 11.70 -9.00
N GLU A 157 2.60 11.75 -7.66
CA GLU A 157 3.78 11.96 -6.82
C GLU A 157 4.84 10.87 -7.00
N ILE A 158 4.43 9.61 -7.16
CA ILE A 158 5.37 8.50 -7.42
C ILE A 158 6.08 8.72 -8.77
N LYS A 159 5.35 9.08 -9.83
CA LYS A 159 5.92 9.36 -11.16
C LYS A 159 6.89 10.54 -11.11
N GLU A 160 6.47 11.65 -10.51
CA GLU A 160 7.30 12.84 -10.35
C GLU A 160 8.58 12.52 -9.57
N THR A 161 8.45 11.75 -8.49
CA THR A 161 9.60 11.34 -7.67
C THR A 161 10.52 10.40 -8.44
N CYS A 162 9.99 9.47 -9.22
CA CYS A 162 10.76 8.57 -10.05
C CYS A 162 11.60 9.34 -11.08
N ILE A 163 10.99 10.30 -11.77
CA ILE A 163 11.67 11.19 -12.74
C ILE A 163 12.72 12.05 -12.04
N LYS A 164 12.36 12.66 -10.90
CA LYS A 164 13.26 13.51 -10.11
C LYS A 164 14.51 12.76 -9.65
N LEU A 165 14.37 11.49 -9.29
CA LEU A 165 15.47 10.61 -8.88
C LEU A 165 16.22 9.98 -10.06
N ASN A 166 15.82 10.29 -11.31
CA ASN A 166 16.38 9.76 -12.54
C ASN A 166 16.45 8.22 -12.57
N LEU A 167 15.38 7.56 -12.09
CA LEU A 167 15.30 6.11 -12.07
C LEU A 167 15.02 5.57 -13.48
N ASN A 168 15.79 4.57 -13.91
CA ASN A 168 15.69 4.04 -15.27
C ASN A 168 14.45 3.18 -15.54
N PHE A 169 13.61 2.93 -14.53
CA PHE A 169 12.44 2.07 -14.59
C PHE A 169 11.09 2.81 -14.40
N CYS A 170 11.06 4.14 -14.57
CA CYS A 170 9.80 4.89 -14.40
C CYS A 170 8.72 4.48 -15.42
N LYS A 171 9.12 4.07 -16.63
CA LYS A 171 8.19 3.58 -17.65
C LYS A 171 7.48 2.29 -17.23
N GLU A 172 8.13 1.45 -16.44
CA GLU A 172 7.52 0.24 -15.90
C GLU A 172 6.39 0.56 -14.92
N PHE A 173 6.56 1.60 -14.11
CA PHE A 173 5.48 2.07 -13.25
C PHE A 173 4.29 2.61 -14.05
N ASP A 174 4.54 3.39 -15.10
CA ASP A 174 3.49 3.87 -16.01
C ASP A 174 2.73 2.73 -16.69
N ASN A 175 3.46 1.72 -17.19
CA ASN A 175 2.88 0.54 -17.81
C ASN A 175 1.99 -0.23 -16.82
N LEU A 176 2.43 -0.39 -15.56
CA LEU A 176 1.64 -1.04 -14.52
C LEU A 176 0.34 -0.28 -14.23
N ILE A 177 0.38 1.06 -14.18
CA ILE A 177 -0.84 1.87 -14.02
C ILE A 177 -1.79 1.67 -15.19
N LEU A 178 -1.27 1.67 -16.43
CA LEU A 178 -2.09 1.44 -17.62
C LEU A 178 -2.76 0.06 -17.58
N LEU A 179 -1.99 -0.99 -17.28
CA LEU A 179 -2.51 -2.36 -17.17
C LEU A 179 -3.56 -2.48 -16.07
N ARG A 180 -3.38 -1.82 -14.93
CA ARG A 180 -4.39 -1.77 -13.85
C ARG A 180 -5.69 -1.16 -14.34
N ASN A 181 -5.63 0.00 -14.98
CA ASN A 181 -6.81 0.69 -15.50
C ASN A 181 -7.55 -0.14 -16.56
N MET A 182 -6.80 -0.89 -17.37
CA MET A 182 -7.34 -1.82 -18.37
C MET A 182 -7.71 -3.20 -17.81
N LYS A 183 -7.44 -3.48 -16.52
CA LYS A 183 -7.59 -4.79 -15.88
C LYS A 183 -6.96 -5.93 -16.69
N SER A 184 -5.82 -5.65 -17.32
CA SER A 184 -5.16 -6.58 -18.22
C SER A 184 -4.10 -7.41 -17.49
N PRO A 185 -4.05 -8.74 -17.70
CA PRO A 185 -3.14 -9.61 -16.98
C PRO A 185 -1.68 -9.28 -17.28
N LEU A 186 -0.82 -9.55 -16.31
CA LEU A 186 0.61 -9.38 -16.45
C LEU A 186 1.22 -10.65 -17.08
N THR A 187 2.02 -10.49 -18.13
CA THR A 187 2.70 -11.63 -18.76
C THR A 187 3.84 -12.16 -17.88
N PRO A 188 4.23 -13.45 -18.00
CA PRO A 188 5.39 -13.99 -17.31
C PRO A 188 6.68 -13.20 -17.56
N TRP A 189 6.86 -12.74 -18.80
CA TRP A 189 8.01 -11.91 -19.19
C TRP A 189 8.01 -10.57 -18.46
N ALA A 190 6.85 -9.90 -18.38
CA ALA A 190 6.72 -8.65 -17.65
C ALA A 190 6.98 -8.84 -16.14
N LEU A 191 6.51 -9.95 -15.57
CA LEU A 191 6.74 -10.28 -14.16
C LEU A 191 8.24 -10.45 -13.86
N ASN A 192 8.94 -11.22 -14.70
CA ASN A 192 10.38 -11.42 -14.58
C ASN A 192 11.18 -10.13 -14.77
N ARG A 193 10.75 -9.24 -15.68
CA ARG A 193 11.36 -7.92 -15.84
C ARG A 193 11.23 -7.07 -14.58
N ILE A 194 10.04 -7.05 -13.95
CA ILE A 194 9.80 -6.32 -12.69
C ILE A 194 10.67 -6.88 -11.57
N TYR A 195 10.75 -8.21 -11.45
CA TYR A 195 11.67 -8.86 -10.53
C TYR A 195 13.12 -8.40 -10.72
N ASN A 196 13.61 -8.38 -11.97
CA ASN A 196 15.00 -7.99 -12.25
C ASN A 196 15.27 -6.52 -11.88
N ILE A 197 14.30 -5.64 -12.11
CA ILE A 197 14.37 -4.23 -11.67
C ILE A 197 14.54 -4.18 -10.16
N ILE A 198 13.65 -4.82 -9.40
CA ILE A 198 13.70 -4.80 -7.93
C ILE A 198 15.01 -5.42 -7.44
N ASN A 199 15.41 -6.56 -8.00
CA ASN A 199 16.61 -7.27 -7.58
C ASN A 199 17.89 -6.44 -7.79
N SER A 200 17.94 -5.67 -8.89
CA SER A 200 19.07 -4.78 -9.18
C SER A 200 19.24 -3.66 -8.15
N GLN A 201 18.17 -3.28 -7.46
CA GLN A 201 18.17 -2.16 -6.49
C GLN A 201 18.36 -2.63 -5.05
N ILE A 202 17.71 -3.73 -4.64
CA ILE A 202 17.65 -4.12 -3.22
C ILE A 202 18.18 -5.52 -2.90
N LYS A 203 18.70 -6.26 -3.89
CA LYS A 203 19.21 -7.65 -3.78
C LYS A 203 18.27 -8.58 -3.00
N MET A 204 17.44 -9.31 -3.73
CA MET A 204 16.46 -10.24 -3.16
C MET A 204 17.08 -11.61 -2.87
N ASP A 205 16.49 -12.31 -1.91
CA ASP A 205 16.91 -13.61 -1.38
C ASP A 205 16.18 -14.81 -2.03
N PHE A 206 15.26 -14.56 -2.96
CA PHE A 206 14.53 -15.58 -3.71
C PHE A 206 14.76 -15.41 -5.21
N SER A 207 14.69 -16.51 -5.98
CA SER A 207 14.92 -16.50 -7.42
C SER A 207 13.63 -16.37 -8.23
N SER A 208 13.72 -15.75 -9.42
CA SER A 208 12.62 -15.65 -10.38
C SER A 208 12.27 -16.96 -11.09
N THR A 209 13.12 -17.99 -11.00
CA THR A 209 12.98 -19.30 -11.66
C THR A 209 11.81 -20.17 -11.16
N SER A 210 10.83 -19.55 -10.50
CA SER A 210 9.62 -20.22 -10.01
C SER A 210 8.43 -20.10 -10.98
N ILE A 211 8.68 -19.77 -12.26
CA ILE A 211 7.68 -19.76 -13.35
C ILE A 211 8.17 -20.67 -14.48
#